data_AF-A0AA35RKD5-F1
#
_entry.id   AF-A0AA35RKD5-F1
#
_cell.length_a   1.000
_cell.length_b   1.000
_cell.length_c   1.000
_cell.angle_alpha   90.00
_cell.angle_beta   90.00
_cell.angle_gamma   90.00
#
_symmetry.space_group_name_H-M   'P 1'
#
loop_
_entity.id
_entity.type
_entity.pdbx_description
1 polymer ?
#
loop_
_entity_poly.entity_id
_entity_poly.type
_entity_poly.pdbx_seq_one_letter_code
_entity_poly.pdbx_strand_id
1 'polypeptide(L)'
;MPPNSQTFLRQKTVSPPLSRLTPHTLSSSPPLLHYLIHLRFLCSRSGRVYLHKDIRLIFARRAPDTEPDFSFVTLTTMTEAPPSPKYGPLDGQSDRTKLTGVVRL
;
A
#
# COMPACT_ATOMS: atom_id res chain seq x y z
N MET A 1 9.67 1.35 16.10
CA MET A 1 8.35 2.04 16.15
C MET A 1 8.06 2.36 17.61
N PRO A 2 7.58 3.57 17.96
CA PRO A 2 7.33 3.93 19.36
C PRO A 2 6.37 2.95 20.05
N PRO A 3 6.55 2.63 21.34
CA PRO A 3 5.59 1.81 22.08
C PRO A 3 4.19 2.44 22.06
N ASN A 4 3.15 1.59 22.05
CA ASN A 4 1.75 2.02 22.03
C ASN A 4 1.42 3.00 20.89
N SER A 5 1.94 2.71 19.69
CA SER A 5 1.68 3.52 18.50
C SER A 5 1.13 2.68 17.35
N GLN A 6 0.65 3.35 16.31
CA GLN A 6 0.23 2.74 15.04
C GLN A 6 0.81 3.52 13.87
N THR A 7 0.99 2.84 12.74
CA THR A 7 1.44 3.43 11.47
C THR A 7 0.85 2.62 10.32
N PHE A 8 1.12 3.02 9.08
CA PHE A 8 0.74 2.25 7.92
C PHE A 8 1.84 2.32 6.85
N LEU A 9 1.85 1.37 5.93
CA LEU A 9 2.62 1.42 4.69
C LEU A 9 1.68 1.33 3.51
N ARG A 10 1.97 2.10 2.47
CA ARG A 10 1.28 2.01 1.18
C ARG A 10 2.25 1.47 0.14
N GLN A 11 1.87 0.42 -0.57
CA GLN A 11 2.59 -0.02 -1.76
C GLN A 11 1.71 0.29 -2.97
N LYS A 12 2.23 1.01 -3.95
CA LYS A 12 1.55 1.33 -5.20
C LYS A 12 2.29 0.68 -6.36
N THR A 13 1.57 0.04 -7.25
CA THR A 13 2.08 -0.46 -8.52
C THR A 13 1.47 0.37 -9.63
N VAL A 14 2.32 1.03 -10.40
CA VAL A 14 1.93 1.95 -11.47
C VAL A 14 2.60 1.57 -12.77
N SER A 15 1.97 1.88 -13.90
CA SER A 15 2.61 1.85 -15.20
C SER A 15 2.90 3.26 -15.70
N PRO A 16 3.90 3.43 -16.58
CA PRO A 16 4.09 4.67 -17.31
C PRO A 16 2.81 5.13 -18.03
N PRO A 17 2.73 6.44 -18.32
CA PRO A 17 1.72 7.04 -19.18
C PRO A 17 1.55 6.28 -20.52
N LEU A 18 0.32 5.96 -20.89
CA LEU A 18 -0.03 5.31 -22.17
C LEU A 18 0.13 6.22 -23.39
N SER A 19 0.53 7.49 -23.20
CA SER A 19 0.81 8.44 -24.29
C SER A 19 1.83 7.92 -25.32
N ARG A 20 2.59 6.85 -24.98
CA ARG A 20 3.46 6.11 -25.93
C ARG A 20 2.74 5.18 -26.91
N LEU A 21 1.44 4.89 -26.73
CA LEU A 21 0.67 3.92 -27.52
C LEU A 21 -0.45 4.56 -28.36
N THR A 22 -0.89 5.78 -28.04
CA THR A 22 -1.94 6.49 -28.80
C THR A 22 -1.52 7.92 -29.13
N PRO A 23 -1.37 8.29 -30.42
CA PRO A 23 -0.79 9.58 -30.84
C PRO A 23 -1.69 10.81 -30.59
N HIS A 24 -2.89 10.65 -30.03
CA HIS A 24 -3.87 11.74 -29.86
C HIS A 24 -4.06 12.25 -28.43
N THR A 25 -3.42 11.66 -27.42
CA THR A 25 -3.59 12.10 -26.02
C THR A 25 -2.28 12.64 -25.47
N LEU A 26 -2.23 13.98 -25.43
CA LEU A 26 -1.30 14.90 -24.74
C LEU A 26 -0.23 14.23 -23.86
N SER A 27 1.01 14.64 -24.10
CA SER A 27 2.30 14.22 -23.55
C SER A 27 2.51 14.36 -22.02
N SER A 28 1.42 14.43 -21.24
CA SER A 28 1.46 14.66 -19.79
C SER A 28 0.37 13.88 -19.04
N SER A 29 -0.01 12.68 -19.49
CA SER A 29 -0.93 11.86 -18.67
C SER A 29 -0.20 11.36 -17.42
N PRO A 30 -0.82 11.35 -16.23
CA PRO A 30 -0.20 10.79 -15.02
C PRO A 30 0.04 9.28 -15.16
N PRO A 31 0.94 8.70 -14.34
CA PRO A 31 1.14 7.26 -14.30
C PRO A 31 -0.17 6.55 -13.90
N LEU A 32 -0.45 5.42 -14.54
CA LEU A 32 -1.68 4.66 -14.29
C LEU A 32 -1.48 3.74 -13.08
N LEU A 33 -2.36 3.85 -12.09
CA LEU A 33 -2.38 2.94 -10.94
C LEU A 33 -3.00 1.60 -11.34
N HIS A 34 -2.38 0.50 -10.90
CA HIS A 34 -2.91 -0.87 -11.07
C HIS A 34 -3.32 -1.46 -9.72
N TYR A 35 -2.39 -1.41 -8.77
CA TYR A 35 -2.57 -1.98 -7.43
C TYR A 35 -2.18 -0.97 -6.36
N LEU A 36 -2.98 -0.88 -5.30
CA LEU A 36 -2.62 -0.19 -4.06
C LEU A 36 -2.84 -1.13 -2.87
N ILE A 37 -1.77 -1.44 -2.15
CA ILE A 37 -1.81 -2.20 -0.90
C ILE A 37 -1.68 -1.22 0.25
N HIS A 38 -2.57 -1.29 1.22
CA HIS A 38 -2.48 -0.52 2.47
C HIS A 38 -2.39 -1.48 3.65
N LEU A 39 -1.24 -1.47 4.31
CA LEU A 39 -0.92 -2.30 5.46
C LEU A 39 -0.85 -1.42 6.70
N ARG A 40 -1.62 -1.72 7.74
CA ARG A 40 -1.57 -1.03 9.03
C ARG A 40 -0.73 -1.84 10.00
N PHE A 41 0.14 -1.18 10.75
CA PHE A 41 0.97 -1.79 11.78
C PHE A 41 0.68 -1.16 13.14
N LEU A 42 0.68 -1.98 14.18
CA LEU A 42 0.58 -1.55 15.58
C LEU A 42 1.85 -1.94 16.31
N CYS A 43 2.26 -1.12 17.26
CA CYS A 43 3.31 -1.43 18.21
C CYS A 43 2.68 -1.49 19.60
N SER A 44 2.72 -2.67 20.20
CA SER A 44 2.27 -2.88 21.59
C SER A 44 3.12 -2.11 22.60
N ARG A 45 2.67 -2.07 23.85
CA ARG A 45 3.43 -1.47 24.97
C ARG A 45 4.80 -2.14 25.18
N SER A 46 4.94 -3.43 24.87
CA SER A 46 6.21 -4.18 24.97
C SER A 46 7.13 -4.01 23.76
N GLY A 47 6.76 -3.16 22.78
CA GLY A 47 7.57 -2.90 21.59
C GLY A 47 7.38 -3.92 20.45
N ARG A 48 6.52 -4.93 20.63
CA ARG A 48 6.22 -5.89 19.56
C ARG A 48 5.35 -5.24 18.48
N VAL A 49 5.72 -5.45 17.23
CA VAL A 49 5.03 -4.93 16.04
C VAL A 49 4.12 -6.01 15.47
N TYR A 50 2.88 -5.64 15.16
CA TYR A 50 1.87 -6.53 14.60
C TYR A 50 1.23 -5.89 13.37
N LEU A 51 0.80 -6.72 12.44
CA LEU A 51 -0.12 -6.29 11.40
C LEU A 51 -1.50 -6.09 12.02
N HIS A 52 -2.17 -5.00 11.66
CA HIS A 52 -3.56 -4.76 12.05
C HIS A 52 -4.49 -5.79 11.41
N LYS A 53 -5.69 -5.91 11.96
CA LYS A 53 -6.66 -6.96 11.59
C LYS A 53 -7.12 -6.90 10.13
N ASP A 54 -6.96 -5.77 9.45
CA ASP A 54 -7.34 -5.57 8.05
C ASP A 54 -6.13 -5.32 7.13
N ILE A 55 -6.16 -5.97 5.97
CA ILE A 55 -5.34 -5.65 4.80
C ILE A 55 -6.29 -5.08 3.75
N ARG A 56 -5.98 -3.90 3.21
CA ARG A 56 -6.78 -3.30 2.13
C ARG A 56 -6.02 -3.38 0.82
N LEU A 57 -6.66 -3.94 -0.19
CA LEU A 57 -6.14 -4.05 -1.55
C LEU A 57 -7.11 -3.35 -2.50
N ILE A 58 -6.61 -2.38 -3.25
CA ILE A 58 -7.38 -1.66 -4.27
C ILE A 58 -6.82 -2.05 -5.63
N PHE A 59 -7.73 -2.51 -6.50
CA PHE A 59 -7.47 -2.77 -7.91
C PHE A 59 -8.03 -1.62 -8.72
N ALA A 60 -7.23 -1.00 -9.59
CA ALA A 60 -7.79 -0.19 -10.64
C ALA A 60 -8.52 -1.10 -11.64
N ARG A 61 -9.62 -0.63 -12.24
CA ARG A 61 -10.48 -1.42 -13.15
C ARG A 61 -9.84 -1.72 -14.53
N ARG A 62 -8.51 -1.81 -14.61
CA ARG A 62 -7.76 -2.19 -15.81
C ARG A 62 -6.72 -3.21 -15.38
N ALA A 63 -6.93 -4.46 -15.76
CA ALA A 63 -5.99 -5.53 -15.46
C ALA A 63 -4.80 -5.40 -16.43
N PRO A 64 -3.56 -5.20 -15.94
CA PRO A 64 -2.40 -5.05 -16.82
C PRO A 64 -2.11 -6.33 -17.62
N ASP A 65 -2.55 -7.48 -17.11
CA ASP A 65 -2.27 -8.79 -17.70
C ASP A 65 -3.31 -9.21 -18.75
N THR A 66 -4.46 -8.54 -18.83
CA THR A 66 -5.59 -8.95 -19.69
C THR A 66 -5.79 -8.03 -20.90
N GLU A 67 -5.42 -6.76 -20.78
CA GLU A 67 -5.49 -5.84 -21.92
C GLU A 67 -4.20 -5.91 -22.75
N PRO A 68 -4.31 -6.09 -24.08
CA PRO A 68 -3.14 -6.19 -24.96
C PRO A 68 -2.25 -4.94 -24.84
N ASP A 69 -2.85 -3.76 -24.69
CA ASP A 69 -2.14 -2.47 -24.58
C ASP A 69 -1.24 -2.36 -23.33
N PHE A 70 -1.49 -3.17 -22.29
CA PHE A 70 -0.69 -3.17 -21.05
C PHE A 70 0.30 -4.32 -20.96
N SER A 71 0.21 -5.33 -21.82
CA SER A 71 0.99 -6.57 -21.73
C SER A 71 2.52 -6.38 -21.87
N PHE A 72 2.95 -5.32 -22.57
CA PHE A 72 4.36 -4.96 -22.78
C PHE A 72 4.84 -3.81 -21.89
N VAL A 73 3.99 -3.33 -20.98
CA VAL A 73 4.28 -2.15 -20.18
C VAL A 73 4.96 -2.55 -18.87
N THR A 74 6.16 -2.02 -18.63
CA THR A 74 6.86 -2.25 -17.36
C THR A 74 6.09 -1.65 -16.19
N LEU A 75 5.73 -2.49 -15.22
CA LEU A 75 5.14 -2.06 -13.97
C LEU A 75 6.22 -1.65 -12.97
N THR A 76 6.03 -0.51 -12.33
CA THR A 76 6.90 -0.02 -11.26
C THR A 76 6.15 -0.08 -9.93
N THR A 77 6.76 -0.72 -8.94
CA THR A 77 6.22 -0.80 -7.58
C THR A 77 6.99 0.14 -6.65
N MET A 78 6.26 0.95 -5.88
CA MET A 78 6.82 1.90 -4.92
C MET A 78 6.18 1.73 -3.54
N THR A 79 7.00 1.74 -2.50
CA THR A 79 6.54 1.71 -1.10
C THR A 79 6.68 3.08 -0.47
N GLU A 80 5.61 3.55 0.15
CA GLU A 80 5.48 4.89 0.73
C GLU A 80 5.07 4.77 2.21
N ALA A 81 5.85 5.41 3.07
CA ALA A 81 5.50 5.58 4.48
C ALA A 81 4.50 6.73 4.66
N PRO A 82 3.86 6.86 5.84
CA PRO A 82 3.00 7.99 6.10
C PRO A 82 3.83 9.28 6.06
N PRO A 83 3.25 10.40 5.58
CA PRO A 83 3.84 11.71 5.77
C PRO A 83 3.95 12.03 7.27
N SER A 84 4.71 13.06 7.63
CA SER A 84 4.81 13.48 9.04
C SER A 84 3.42 13.83 9.61
N PRO A 85 3.01 13.31 10.78
CA PRO A 85 3.73 12.38 11.65
C PRO A 85 3.67 10.92 11.19
N LYS A 86 4.81 10.22 11.25
CA LYS A 86 4.94 8.81 10.84
C LYS A 86 4.16 7.82 11.72
N TYR A 87 3.86 8.20 12.96
CA TYR A 87 3.22 7.34 13.96
C TYR A 87 2.09 8.10 14.66
N GLY A 88 0.95 7.43 14.85
CA GLY A 88 -0.16 7.91 15.67
C GLY A 88 -0.27 7.11 16.98
N PRO A 89 -1.00 7.63 17.98
CA PRO A 89 -1.27 6.88 19.21
C PRO A 89 -2.13 5.65 18.92
N LEU A 90 -1.88 4.56 19.66
CA LEU A 90 -2.76 3.40 19.66
C LEU A 90 -3.84 3.60 20.73
N ASP A 91 -5.11 3.63 20.32
CA ASP A 91 -6.22 3.83 21.25
C ASP A 91 -6.30 2.69 22.28
N GLY A 92 -6.44 3.08 23.55
CA GLY A 92 -6.30 2.22 24.74
C GLY A 92 -7.31 1.08 24.88
N GLN A 93 -8.18 0.87 23.90
CA GLN A 93 -9.20 -0.19 23.91
C GLN A 93 -8.77 -1.44 23.12
N SER A 94 -7.67 -1.36 22.37
CA SER A 94 -7.18 -2.45 21.51
C SER A 94 -6.34 -3.52 22.25
N ASP A 95 -5.97 -3.28 23.52
CA ASP A 95 -5.01 -4.10 24.27
C ASP A 95 -5.61 -5.35 24.94
N ARG A 96 -6.92 -5.61 24.80
CA ARG A 96 -7.58 -6.67 25.59
C ARG A 96 -7.84 -8.00 24.89
N THR A 97 -7.83 -8.10 23.56
CA THR A 97 -8.11 -9.40 22.92
C THR A 97 -7.66 -9.45 21.46
N LYS A 98 -6.86 -10.47 21.13
CA LYS A 98 -6.54 -10.98 19.77
C LYS A 98 -5.46 -10.22 18.97
N LEU A 99 -4.20 -10.32 19.41
CA LEU A 99 -3.01 -10.24 18.55
C LEU A 99 -2.49 -11.65 18.25
N THR A 100 -3.36 -12.52 17.73
CA THR A 100 -3.00 -13.85 17.23
C THR A 100 -2.54 -13.72 15.79
N GLY A 101 -1.23 -13.56 15.62
CA GLY A 101 -0.60 -13.46 14.30
C GLY A 101 0.91 -13.39 14.42
N VAL A 102 1.49 -14.32 15.18
CA VAL A 102 2.95 -14.51 15.22
C VAL A 102 3.34 -15.24 13.93
N VAL A 103 3.77 -14.51 12.91
CA VAL A 103 4.54 -15.10 11.82
C VAL A 103 5.98 -15.18 12.31
N ARG A 104 6.41 -16.38 12.73
CA ARG A 104 7.82 -16.71 12.85
C ARG A 104 8.33 -16.99 11.43
N LEU A 105 9.37 -16.25 11.03
CA LEU A 105 10.24 -16.64 9.92
C LEU A 105 11.10 -17.83 10.35
#